data_AF-A0A524F7I1-F1
#
_entry.id   AF-A0A524F7I1-F1
#
_cell.length_a   1.000
_cell.length_b   1.000
_cell.length_c   1.000
_cell.angle_alpha   90.00
_cell.angle_beta   90.00
_cell.angle_gamma   90.00
#
_symmetry.space_group_name_H-M   'P 1'
#
loop_
_entity.id
_entity.type
_entity.pdbx_description
1 polymer ?
#
loop_
_entity_poly.entity_id
_entity_poly.type
_entity_poly.pdbx_seq_one_letter_code
_entity_poly.pdbx_strand_id
1 'polypeptide(L)'
;MKLTGNHLFRCASHAKIFTTAAIMKLKSDNKLALDDRVSKFLPWFFSEQDPNLEKITIFHLLTHTAGITVDGKCVNGNEWDLPDITLMKEHVQQGISIYSVGDKIKYSNFGYTLLGLIIEKVTGNKYADYIQNHIFNLLNIENSSTDITIENQKRLVSGYSSWFPSKKSNFVSSPQNRLICSCLWTNK
;
A
#
# COMPACT_ATOMS: atom_id res chain seq x y z
N MET A 1 -29.52 -1.29 7.46
CA MET A 1 -29.21 -2.41 6.53
C MET A 1 -28.77 -3.61 7.35
N LYS A 2 -29.27 -4.82 7.06
CA LYS A 2 -28.79 -6.05 7.72
C LYS A 2 -27.55 -6.56 6.97
N LEU A 3 -26.44 -6.79 7.68
CA LEU A 3 -25.21 -7.32 7.08
C LEU A 3 -25.38 -8.78 6.66
N THR A 4 -24.73 -9.16 5.56
CA THR A 4 -24.73 -10.49 4.95
C THR A 4 -23.31 -10.83 4.47
N GLY A 5 -23.03 -12.12 4.21
CA GLY A 5 -21.75 -12.58 3.65
C GLY A 5 -21.45 -12.13 2.22
N ASN A 6 -22.33 -11.35 1.59
CA ASN A 6 -22.06 -10.73 0.28
C ASN A 6 -21.54 -9.30 0.40
N HIS A 7 -21.59 -8.69 1.59
CA HIS A 7 -21.11 -7.32 1.78
C HIS A 7 -19.58 -7.26 1.77
N LEU A 8 -19.06 -6.15 1.26
CA LEU A 8 -17.63 -5.90 1.09
C LEU A 8 -17.16 -4.82 2.06
N PHE A 9 -16.07 -5.11 2.78
CA PHE A 9 -15.46 -4.24 3.78
C PHE A 9 -14.06 -3.81 3.37
N ARG A 10 -13.66 -2.57 3.70
CA ARG A 10 -12.26 -2.15 3.60
C ARG A 10 -11.42 -3.01 4.54
N CYS A 11 -10.49 -3.77 3.97
CA CYS A 11 -9.59 -4.64 4.71
C CYS A 11 -8.44 -3.84 5.36
N ALA A 12 -8.26 -2.57 4.96
CA ALA A 12 -7.24 -1.66 5.49
C ALA A 12 -5.85 -2.35 5.49
N SER A 13 -5.09 -2.22 6.58
CA SER A 13 -3.72 -2.73 6.68
C SER A 13 -3.58 -4.24 6.54
N HIS A 14 -4.66 -5.03 6.59
CA HIS A 14 -4.60 -6.45 6.26
C HIS A 14 -4.21 -6.68 4.80
N ALA A 15 -4.46 -5.71 3.90
CA ALA A 15 -4.05 -5.79 2.50
C ALA A 15 -2.55 -6.05 2.31
N LYS A 16 -1.71 -5.64 3.28
CA LYS A 16 -0.26 -5.85 3.29
C LYS A 16 0.13 -7.31 3.18
N ILE A 17 -0.67 -8.25 3.70
CA ILE A 17 -0.34 -9.67 3.61
C ILE A 17 -0.28 -10.14 2.15
N PHE A 18 -1.13 -9.59 1.28
CA PHE A 18 -1.16 -9.92 -0.15
C PHE A 18 0.00 -9.28 -0.90
N THR A 19 0.37 -8.05 -0.54
CA THR A 19 1.60 -7.41 -1.04
C THR A 19 2.84 -8.22 -0.65
N THR A 20 2.93 -8.65 0.62
CA THR A 20 4.02 -9.49 1.11
C THR A 20 4.05 -10.84 0.38
N ALA A 21 2.90 -11.49 0.20
CA ALA A 21 2.81 -12.74 -0.55
C ALA A 21 3.28 -12.57 -2.00
N ALA A 22 2.91 -11.48 -2.67
CA ALA A 22 3.36 -11.17 -4.02
C ALA A 22 4.88 -10.95 -4.10
N ILE A 23 5.48 -10.19 -3.18
CA ILE A 23 6.94 -10.00 -3.12
C ILE A 23 7.65 -11.33 -2.87
N MET A 24 7.15 -12.15 -1.93
CA MET A 24 7.74 -13.45 -1.63
C MET A 24 7.60 -14.43 -2.80
N LYS A 25 6.50 -14.37 -3.57
CA LYS A 25 6.34 -15.11 -4.81
C LYS A 25 7.37 -14.67 -5.86
N LEU A 26 7.53 -13.37 -6.10
CA LEU A 26 8.54 -12.85 -7.02
C LEU A 26 9.97 -13.25 -6.61
N LYS A 27 10.26 -13.28 -5.31
CA LYS A 27 11.51 -13.81 -4.77
C LYS A 27 11.67 -15.30 -5.10
N SER A 28 10.63 -16.11 -4.88
CA SER A 28 10.64 -17.54 -5.20
C SER A 28 10.85 -17.81 -6.69
N ASP A 29 10.31 -16.93 -7.54
CA ASP A 29 10.44 -16.98 -8.99
C ASP A 29 11.78 -16.38 -9.49
N ASN A 30 12.71 -16.06 -8.59
CA ASN A 30 14.02 -15.44 -8.85
C ASN A 30 13.94 -14.12 -9.64
N LYS A 31 12.83 -13.37 -9.50
CA LYS A 31 12.63 -12.08 -10.17
C LYS A 31 13.21 -10.90 -9.39
N LEU A 32 13.40 -11.06 -8.08
CA LEU A 32 14.01 -10.09 -7.17
C LEU A 32 14.64 -10.81 -5.98
N ALA A 33 15.50 -10.12 -5.25
CA ALA A 33 16.04 -10.55 -3.96
C ALA A 33 15.64 -9.57 -2.84
N LEU A 34 15.55 -10.03 -1.59
CA LEU A 34 15.11 -9.15 -0.49
C LEU A 34 16.16 -8.11 -0.08
N ASP A 35 17.42 -8.39 -0.37
CA ASP A 35 18.57 -7.50 -0.21
C ASP A 35 18.73 -6.52 -1.38
N ASP A 36 17.94 -6.65 -2.46
CA ASP A 36 17.93 -5.67 -3.53
C ASP A 36 17.56 -4.28 -2.99
N ARG A 37 18.30 -3.27 -3.44
CA ARG A 37 18.01 -1.86 -3.15
C ARG A 37 16.70 -1.45 -3.79
N VAL A 38 15.93 -0.60 -3.12
CA VAL A 38 14.70 -0.03 -3.70
C VAL A 38 15.00 0.75 -4.98
N SER A 39 16.10 1.50 -5.01
CA SER A 39 16.56 2.29 -6.15
C SER A 39 16.86 1.46 -7.42
N LYS A 40 17.14 0.16 -7.28
CA LYS A 40 17.30 -0.77 -8.41
C LYS A 40 16.04 -0.83 -9.28
N PHE A 41 14.86 -0.79 -8.64
CA PHE A 41 13.57 -0.89 -9.31
C PHE A 41 12.92 0.48 -9.52
N LEU A 42 13.15 1.40 -8.59
CA LEU A 42 12.60 2.75 -8.60
C LEU A 42 13.77 3.76 -8.64
N PRO A 43 14.38 4.06 -9.80
CA PRO A 43 15.57 4.92 -9.87
C PRO A 43 15.38 6.35 -9.35
N TRP A 44 14.13 6.82 -9.29
CA TRP A 44 13.77 8.10 -8.69
C TRP A 44 13.77 8.08 -7.15
N PHE A 45 13.91 6.91 -6.52
CA PHE A 45 13.99 6.74 -5.07
C PHE A 45 15.38 7.10 -4.54
N PHE A 46 15.71 8.39 -4.65
CA PHE A 46 16.99 8.98 -4.24
C PHE A 46 16.76 10.44 -3.86
N SER A 47 17.51 10.96 -2.90
CA SER A 47 17.59 12.40 -2.61
C SER A 47 18.96 12.73 -2.05
N GLU A 48 19.58 13.80 -2.55
CA GLU A 48 20.84 14.34 -2.00
C GLU A 48 20.67 14.82 -0.55
N GLN A 49 19.45 15.19 -0.16
CA GLN A 49 19.12 15.64 1.20
C GLN A 49 18.89 14.46 2.16
N ASP A 50 18.76 13.24 1.63
CA ASP A 50 18.47 12.04 2.41
C ASP A 50 19.28 10.82 1.90
N PRO A 51 20.58 10.77 2.21
CA PRO A 51 21.47 9.69 1.77
C PRO A 51 21.15 8.33 2.41
N ASN A 52 20.25 8.27 3.41
CA ASN A 52 19.81 6.99 3.97
C ASN A 52 18.99 6.17 2.98
N LEU A 53 18.32 6.82 2.02
CA LEU A 53 17.45 6.15 1.05
C LEU A 53 18.16 5.10 0.20
N GLU A 54 19.43 5.36 -0.16
CA GLU A 54 20.24 4.44 -0.96
C GLU A 54 20.48 3.09 -0.25
N LYS A 55 20.36 3.06 1.08
CA LYS A 55 20.57 1.86 1.89
C LYS A 55 19.30 1.02 2.05
N ILE A 56 18.13 1.53 1.66
CA ILE A 56 16.87 0.84 1.87
C ILE A 56 16.76 -0.33 0.87
N THR A 57 16.34 -1.49 1.38
CA THR A 57 16.15 -2.73 0.60
C THR A 57 14.70 -3.15 0.69
N ILE A 58 14.30 -4.12 -0.15
CA ILE A 58 12.99 -4.74 -0.08
C ILE A 58 12.72 -5.32 1.32
N PHE A 59 13.72 -5.95 1.95
CA PHE A 59 13.63 -6.48 3.30
C PHE A 59 13.23 -5.39 4.29
N HIS A 60 13.91 -4.24 4.27
CA HIS A 60 13.62 -3.12 5.17
C HIS A 60 12.19 -2.58 5.02
N LEU A 61 11.65 -2.58 3.80
CA LEU A 61 10.27 -2.17 3.55
C LEU A 61 9.27 -3.19 4.14
N LEU A 62 9.49 -4.49 3.90
CA LEU A 62 8.62 -5.57 4.40
C LEU A 62 8.57 -5.61 5.93
N THR A 63 9.71 -5.40 6.59
CA THR A 63 9.85 -5.48 8.05
C THR A 63 9.58 -4.15 8.76
N HIS A 64 9.19 -3.11 8.04
CA HIS A 64 9.02 -1.76 8.60
C HIS A 64 10.28 -1.22 9.31
N THR A 65 11.47 -1.59 8.85
CA THR A 65 12.76 -1.12 9.40
C THR A 65 13.50 -0.18 8.45
N ALA A 66 12.84 0.31 7.41
CA ALA A 66 13.39 1.31 6.49
C ALA A 66 13.62 2.69 7.14
N GLY A 67 13.00 2.95 8.30
CA GLY A 67 13.17 4.21 9.02
C GLY A 67 12.45 5.40 8.39
N ILE A 68 11.55 5.20 7.43
CA ILE A 68 10.87 6.27 6.67
C ILE A 68 9.51 6.68 7.27
N THR A 69 8.93 7.80 6.81
CA THR A 69 7.61 8.29 7.22
C THR A 69 6.49 7.26 7.03
N VAL A 70 5.36 7.46 7.73
CA VAL A 70 4.22 6.55 7.65
C VAL A 70 3.52 6.66 6.30
N ASP A 71 3.11 7.87 5.91
CA ASP A 71 2.29 8.14 4.71
C ASP A 71 2.92 9.19 3.76
N GLY A 72 4.17 9.57 4.00
CA GLY A 72 4.81 10.72 3.32
C GLY A 72 4.77 11.99 4.20
N LYS A 73 4.92 13.15 3.56
CA LYS A 73 4.65 14.45 4.20
C LYS A 73 3.18 14.82 3.97
N CYS A 74 2.55 15.49 4.93
CA CYS A 74 1.13 15.85 4.79
C CYS A 74 0.96 16.85 3.62
N VAL A 75 0.23 16.43 2.59
CA VAL A 75 -0.23 17.33 1.53
C VAL A 75 -1.72 17.58 1.80
N ASN A 76 -2.06 18.83 2.15
CA ASN A 76 -3.44 19.33 2.30
C ASN A 76 -4.26 18.86 3.52
N GLY A 77 -3.63 18.35 4.58
CA GLY A 77 -4.31 18.09 5.87
C GLY A 77 -5.32 16.94 5.88
N ASN A 78 -5.42 16.17 4.80
CA ASN A 78 -6.17 14.92 4.78
C ASN A 78 -5.20 13.75 5.05
N GLU A 79 -5.21 13.26 6.29
CA GLU A 79 -4.29 12.23 6.80
C GLU A 79 -4.53 10.81 6.24
N TRP A 80 -5.51 10.64 5.35
CA TRP A 80 -6.01 9.32 4.94
C TRP A 80 -5.75 8.96 3.48
N ASP A 81 -5.28 9.91 2.69
CA ASP A 81 -4.97 9.70 1.28
C ASP A 81 -3.46 9.57 1.13
N LEU A 82 -3.02 8.41 0.63
CA LEU A 82 -1.63 8.25 0.25
C LEU A 82 -1.36 9.11 -1.00
N PRO A 83 -0.20 9.79 -1.07
CA PRO A 83 0.17 10.63 -2.22
C PRO A 83 0.21 9.80 -3.50
N ASP A 84 -0.22 10.37 -4.63
CA ASP A 84 0.02 9.75 -5.93
C ASP A 84 1.54 9.64 -6.22
N ILE A 85 1.91 8.97 -7.32
CA ILE A 85 3.33 8.75 -7.64
C ILE A 85 4.12 10.06 -7.83
N THR A 86 3.47 11.15 -8.26
CA THR A 86 4.10 12.46 -8.43
C THR A 86 4.45 13.05 -7.07
N LEU A 87 3.47 13.11 -6.17
CA LEU A 87 3.65 13.58 -4.80
C LEU A 87 4.61 12.67 -4.00
N MET A 88 4.59 11.36 -4.23
CA MET A 88 5.57 10.45 -3.62
C MET A 88 7.01 10.79 -4.01
N LYS A 89 7.25 11.07 -5.29
CA LYS A 89 8.57 11.47 -5.78
C LYS A 89 8.99 12.80 -5.14
N GLU A 90 8.08 13.77 -5.06
CA GLU A 90 8.35 15.04 -4.38
C GLU A 90 8.72 14.85 -2.91
N HIS A 91 7.97 14.03 -2.18
CA HIS A 91 8.29 13.70 -0.78
C HIS A 91 9.67 13.09 -0.64
N VAL A 92 10.01 12.11 -1.50
CA VAL A 92 11.34 11.49 -1.53
C VAL A 92 12.43 12.53 -1.74
N GLN A 93 12.26 13.43 -2.71
CA GLN A 93 13.24 14.50 -2.96
C GLN A 93 13.45 15.41 -1.76
N GLN A 94 12.40 15.66 -0.97
CA GLN A 94 12.48 16.48 0.24
C GLN A 94 12.96 15.72 1.49
N GLY A 95 13.32 14.44 1.37
CA GLY A 95 13.73 13.57 2.47
C GLY A 95 12.56 13.02 3.28
N ILE A 96 12.58 11.71 3.51
CA ILE A 96 11.53 10.96 4.21
C ILE A 96 12.06 10.06 5.34
N SER A 97 13.37 9.96 5.52
CA SER A 97 13.97 9.21 6.62
C SER A 97 13.76 9.93 7.95
N ILE A 98 13.32 9.16 8.94
CA ILE A 98 13.11 9.56 10.34
C ILE A 98 14.15 8.88 11.25
N TYR A 99 14.55 7.65 10.91
CA TYR A 99 15.58 6.88 11.60
C TYR A 99 16.56 6.29 10.59
N SER A 100 17.73 5.88 11.07
CA SER A 100 18.65 5.09 10.26
C SER A 100 18.03 3.75 9.87
N VAL A 101 18.38 3.27 8.67
CA VAL A 101 17.91 1.98 8.16
C VAL A 101 18.32 0.85 9.10
N GLY A 102 17.35 0.04 9.54
CA GLY A 102 17.56 -1.08 10.46
C GLY A 102 17.53 -0.71 11.95
N ASP A 103 17.55 0.57 12.32
CA ASP A 103 17.65 1.00 13.72
C ASP A 103 16.37 0.73 14.52
N LYS A 104 15.21 1.02 13.92
CA LYS A 104 13.90 0.89 14.59
C LYS A 104 12.84 0.30 13.68
N ILE A 105 11.89 -0.40 14.29
CA ILE A 105 10.63 -0.74 13.63
C ILE A 105 9.75 0.51 13.65
N LYS A 106 9.46 1.05 12.47
CA LYS A 106 8.52 2.16 12.26
C LYS A 106 7.57 1.76 11.14
N TYR A 107 6.33 1.50 11.52
CA TYR A 107 5.26 1.16 10.59
C TYR A 107 5.14 2.22 9.49
N SER A 108 4.99 1.78 8.23
CA SER A 108 4.95 2.66 7.07
C SER A 108 4.06 2.10 5.97
N ASN A 109 3.00 2.83 5.65
CA ASN A 109 2.19 2.58 4.46
C ASN A 109 2.94 3.00 3.20
N PHE A 110 3.70 4.11 3.26
CA PHE A 110 4.57 4.59 2.20
C PHE A 110 5.55 3.50 1.74
N GLY A 111 6.14 2.77 2.68
CA GLY A 111 7.02 1.63 2.38
C GLY A 111 6.32 0.50 1.64
N TYR A 112 5.07 0.19 1.99
CA TYR A 112 4.28 -0.82 1.27
C TYR A 112 3.77 -0.34 -0.09
N THR A 113 3.55 0.97 -0.25
CA THR A 113 3.29 1.56 -1.57
C THR A 113 4.51 1.37 -2.49
N LEU A 114 5.73 1.59 -1.98
CA LEU A 114 6.95 1.32 -2.74
C LEU A 114 7.04 -0.15 -3.15
N LEU A 115 6.69 -1.10 -2.26
CA LEU A 115 6.64 -2.52 -2.60
C LEU A 115 5.69 -2.83 -3.75
N GLY A 116 4.50 -2.22 -3.77
CA GLY A 116 3.60 -2.43 -4.90
C GLY A 116 4.10 -1.83 -6.21
N LEU A 117 4.76 -0.66 -6.17
CA LEU A 117 5.43 -0.10 -7.35
C LEU A 117 6.59 -1.00 -7.84
N ILE A 118 7.29 -1.67 -6.92
CA ILE A 118 8.31 -2.68 -7.27
C ILE A 118 7.66 -3.88 -7.96
N ILE A 119 6.51 -4.37 -7.47
CA ILE A 119 5.75 -5.45 -8.13
C ILE A 119 5.42 -5.04 -9.57
N GLU A 120 4.88 -3.84 -9.76
CA GLU A 120 4.53 -3.35 -11.10
C GLU A 120 5.76 -3.25 -12.00
N LYS A 121 6.87 -2.72 -11.47
CA LYS A 121 8.13 -2.60 -12.21
C LYS A 121 8.70 -3.96 -12.64
N VAL A 122 8.71 -4.93 -11.73
CA VAL A 122 9.31 -6.25 -11.96
C VAL A 122 8.47 -7.08 -12.92
N THR A 123 7.15 -6.91 -12.89
CA THR A 123 6.21 -7.76 -13.62
C THR A 123 5.70 -7.15 -14.91
N GLY A 124 5.71 -5.82 -15.04
CA GLY A 124 5.04 -5.08 -16.11
C GLY A 124 3.52 -5.03 -15.98
N ASN A 125 2.94 -5.67 -14.96
CA ASN A 125 1.51 -5.68 -14.69
C ASN A 125 1.13 -4.55 -13.74
N LYS A 126 -0.12 -4.10 -13.78
CA LYS A 126 -0.65 -3.28 -12.67
C LYS A 126 -0.69 -4.12 -11.40
N TYR A 127 -0.55 -3.48 -10.25
CA TYR A 127 -0.58 -4.16 -8.96
C TYR A 127 -1.87 -4.96 -8.77
N ALA A 128 -3.02 -4.35 -9.07
CA ALA A 128 -4.34 -4.98 -8.99
C ALA A 128 -4.41 -6.28 -9.80
N ASP A 129 -4.00 -6.21 -11.07
CA ASP A 129 -4.00 -7.35 -11.98
C ASP A 129 -3.06 -8.45 -11.49
N TYR A 130 -1.88 -8.09 -10.95
CA TYR A 130 -0.95 -9.06 -10.40
C TYR A 130 -1.51 -9.78 -9.18
N ILE A 131 -2.09 -9.06 -8.22
CA ILE A 131 -2.71 -9.66 -7.04
C ILE A 131 -3.89 -10.55 -7.44
N GLN A 132 -4.74 -10.10 -8.36
CA GLN A 132 -5.86 -10.90 -8.85
C GLN A 132 -5.37 -12.22 -9.46
N ASN A 133 -4.43 -12.16 -10.40
CA ASN A 133 -4.03 -13.32 -11.19
C ASN A 133 -3.11 -14.28 -10.44
N HIS A 134 -2.23 -13.77 -9.57
CA HIS A 134 -1.18 -14.56 -8.94
C HIS A 134 -1.44 -14.86 -7.47
N ILE A 135 -2.47 -14.28 -6.86
CA ILE A 135 -2.83 -14.56 -5.47
C ILE A 135 -4.29 -14.96 -5.37
N PHE A 136 -5.24 -14.11 -5.76
CA PHE A 136 -6.67 -14.40 -5.56
C PHE A 136 -7.16 -15.58 -6.38
N ASN A 137 -6.89 -15.60 -7.68
CA ASN A 137 -7.34 -16.67 -8.57
C ASN A 137 -6.72 -18.03 -8.18
N LEU A 138 -5.45 -18.05 -7.73
CA LEU A 138 -4.79 -19.29 -7.31
C LEU A 138 -5.34 -19.84 -5.99
N LEU A 139 -5.87 -18.97 -5.12
CA LEU A 139 -6.44 -19.32 -3.82
C LEU A 139 -7.98 -19.39 -3.84
N ASN A 140 -8.61 -19.24 -5.01
CA ASN A 140 -10.05 -19.16 -5.18
C ASN A 140 -10.71 -18.08 -4.29
N ILE A 141 -10.06 -16.92 -4.16
CA ILE A 141 -10.60 -15.76 -3.45
C ILE A 141 -11.45 -14.95 -4.44
N GLU A 142 -12.75 -15.21 -4.48
CA GLU A 142 -13.66 -14.65 -5.51
C GLU A 142 -14.30 -13.32 -5.11
N ASN A 143 -14.46 -13.07 -3.81
CA ASN A 143 -15.15 -11.90 -3.28
C ASN A 143 -14.18 -10.86 -2.73
N SER A 144 -13.05 -10.71 -3.42
CA SER A 144 -12.08 -9.68 -3.06
C SER A 144 -11.52 -8.94 -4.26
N SER A 145 -11.28 -7.65 -4.08
CA SER A 145 -10.73 -6.79 -5.12
C SER A 145 -9.88 -5.70 -4.50
N THR A 146 -8.83 -5.30 -5.21
CA THR A 146 -7.99 -4.15 -4.89
C THR A 146 -8.57 -2.83 -5.41
N ASP A 147 -9.56 -2.87 -6.30
CA ASP A 147 -10.16 -1.69 -6.91
C ASP A 147 -11.68 -1.66 -6.65
N ILE A 148 -12.25 -0.46 -6.60
CA ILE A 148 -13.70 -0.29 -6.61
C ILE A 148 -14.17 -0.29 -8.06
N THR A 149 -15.06 -1.21 -8.41
CA THR A 149 -15.72 -1.30 -9.71
C THR A 149 -17.20 -0.93 -9.56
N ILE A 150 -17.86 -0.58 -10.67
CA ILE A 150 -19.30 -0.32 -10.68
C ILE A 150 -20.09 -1.51 -10.11
N GLU A 151 -19.59 -2.72 -10.34
CA GLU A 151 -20.20 -3.96 -9.87
C GLU A 151 -20.04 -4.14 -8.36
N ASN A 152 -18.82 -4.00 -7.82
CA ASN A 152 -18.55 -4.24 -6.41
C ASN A 152 -18.99 -3.08 -5.50
N GLN A 153 -19.14 -1.86 -6.05
CA GLN A 153 -19.58 -0.67 -5.32
C GLN A 153 -20.94 -0.88 -4.64
N LYS A 154 -21.83 -1.64 -5.27
CA LYS A 154 -23.17 -1.95 -4.73
C LYS A 154 -23.14 -2.82 -3.47
N ARG A 155 -22.02 -3.51 -3.23
CA ARG A 155 -21.81 -4.41 -2.10
C ARG A 155 -21.02 -3.76 -0.96
N LEU A 156 -20.44 -2.58 -1.19
CA LEU A 156 -19.64 -1.89 -0.19
C LEU A 156 -20.50 -1.43 0.98
N VAL A 157 -20.05 -1.72 2.20
CA VAL A 157 -20.67 -1.19 3.41
C VAL A 157 -20.24 0.25 3.66
N SER A 158 -21.14 1.05 4.24
CA SER A 158 -20.80 2.38 4.72
C SER A 158 -19.87 2.29 5.93
N GLY A 159 -18.76 3.03 5.91
CA GLY A 159 -17.88 3.19 7.07
C GLY A 159 -18.43 4.24 8.04
N TYR A 160 -18.27 4.00 9.35
CA TYR A 160 -18.64 4.92 10.42
C TYR A 160 -17.40 5.22 11.28
N SER A 161 -17.22 6.47 11.70
CA SER A 161 -16.13 6.87 12.60
C SER A 161 -16.71 7.65 13.80
N SER A 162 -16.14 7.42 14.99
CA SER A 162 -16.52 8.12 16.24
C SER A 162 -15.75 9.42 16.47
N TRP A 163 -14.81 9.77 15.59
CA TRP A 163 -13.86 10.86 15.78
C TRP A 163 -14.41 12.26 15.46
N PHE A 164 -15.72 12.37 15.17
CA PHE A 164 -16.41 13.64 14.99
C PHE A 164 -17.57 13.76 15.98
N PRO A 165 -17.37 14.34 17.18
CA PRO A 165 -18.40 14.42 18.22
C PRO A 165 -19.58 15.33 17.85
N SER A 166 -19.48 16.11 16.78
CA SER A 166 -20.48 17.10 16.42
C SER A 166 -20.66 17.22 14.91
N LYS A 167 -21.26 16.18 14.31
CA LYS A 167 -22.14 16.23 13.13
C LYS A 167 -22.47 14.78 12.79
N LYS A 168 -23.76 14.51 12.51
CA LYS A 168 -24.31 13.23 12.02
C LYS A 168 -23.21 12.41 11.34
N SER A 169 -22.91 11.21 11.85
CA SER A 169 -22.00 10.22 11.29
C SER A 169 -21.68 10.48 9.82
N ASN A 170 -20.65 11.29 9.55
CA ASN A 170 -20.40 11.75 8.19
C ASN A 170 -19.90 10.54 7.40
N PHE A 171 -20.54 10.29 6.25
CA PHE A 171 -20.14 9.25 5.33
C PHE A 171 -18.66 9.47 4.98
N VAL A 172 -17.79 8.57 5.42
CA VAL A 172 -16.39 8.62 5.00
C VAL A 172 -16.37 8.08 3.58
N SER A 173 -16.40 8.98 2.59
CA SER A 173 -16.14 8.62 1.21
C SER A 173 -14.79 7.92 1.15
N SER A 174 -14.78 6.68 0.67
CA SER A 174 -13.53 5.95 0.50
C SER A 174 -12.75 6.62 -0.62
N PRO A 175 -11.47 6.98 -0.41
CA PRO A 175 -10.69 7.56 -1.48
C PRO A 175 -10.62 6.60 -2.65
N GLN A 176 -10.91 7.13 -3.84
CA GLN A 176 -10.87 6.40 -5.11
C GLN A 176 -9.43 6.14 -5.58
N ASN A 177 -8.45 6.75 -4.90
CA ASN A 177 -7.05 6.69 -5.29
C ASN A 177 -6.37 5.41 -4.78
N ARG A 178 -6.40 4.42 -5.69
CA ARG A 178 -5.33 3.50 -6.10
C ARG A 178 -4.03 3.55 -5.29
N LEU A 179 -3.95 3.05 -4.06
CA LEU A 179 -2.66 2.60 -3.55
C LEU A 179 -2.82 1.36 -2.66
N ILE A 180 -2.16 0.30 -3.15
CA ILE A 180 -1.73 -1.03 -2.63
C ILE A 180 -2.06 -1.42 -1.19
N CYS A 181 -2.09 -0.47 -0.26
CA CYS A 181 -2.08 -0.69 1.18
C CYS A 181 -3.47 -0.66 1.86
N SER A 182 -4.53 -0.19 1.19
CA SER A 182 -5.83 0.02 1.85
C SER A 182 -7.06 -0.43 1.05
N CYS A 183 -6.87 -0.90 -0.18
CA CYS A 183 -7.96 -1.05 -1.13
C CYS A 183 -8.45 -2.48 -1.31
N LEU A 184 -8.06 -3.41 -0.43
CA LEU A 184 -8.67 -4.74 -0.47
C LEU A 184 -10.06 -4.69 0.13
N TRP A 185 -11.04 -5.21 -0.61
CA TRP A 185 -12.39 -5.41 -0.14
C TRP A 185 -12.65 -6.90 0.03
N THR A 186 -13.25 -7.34 1.13
CA THR A 186 -13.53 -8.78 1.37
C THR A 186 -14.89 -8.98 2.02
N ASN A 187 -15.49 -10.16 1.84
CA ASN A 187 -16.57 -10.65 2.69
C ASN A 187 -16.04 -11.32 3.97
N LYS A 188 -16.95 -11.62 4.91
CA LYS A 188 -16.66 -12.27 6.19
C LYS A 188 -17.07 -13.73 6.16
#